data_AF-A0A7W6JQN3-F1
#
_entry.id   AF-A0A7W6JQN3-F1
#
_cell.length_a   1.000
_cell.length_b   1.000
_cell.length_c   1.000
_cell.angle_alpha   90.00
_cell.angle_beta   90.00
_cell.angle_gamma   90.00
#
_symmetry.space_group_name_H-M   'P 1'
#
loop_
_entity.id
_entity.type
_entity.pdbx_description
1 polymer ?
#
loop_
_entity_poly.entity_id
_entity_poly.type
_entity_poly.pdbx_seq_one_letter_code
_entity_poly.pdbx_strand_id
1 'polypeptide(L)'
;MAYDPGAIDATLAAAVGDEPALIAELREAFLESVQRCIEAMKSADNPDGWAAAALRLKGLSASFGAIRLMALANEAANGQAHDGAILRRLHRAVDRL
;
A
#
# COMPACT_ATOMS: atom_id res chain seq x y z
N MET A 1 2.08 -2.89 18.39
CA MET A 1 1.53 -3.97 17.54
C MET A 1 2.59 -4.31 16.52
N ALA A 2 3.14 -5.52 16.63
CA ALA A 2 4.27 -5.99 15.82
C ALA A 2 3.84 -6.11 14.36
N TYR A 3 4.75 -5.69 13.47
CA TYR A 3 4.74 -6.05 12.07
C TYR A 3 4.83 -7.58 12.02
N ASP A 4 3.80 -8.24 11.50
CA ASP A 4 3.80 -9.67 11.23
C ASP A 4 4.08 -9.84 9.73
N PRO A 5 5.34 -10.03 9.31
CA PRO A 5 5.68 -10.24 7.91
C PRO A 5 4.87 -11.41 7.30
N GLY A 6 4.39 -12.35 8.13
CA GLY A 6 3.57 -13.46 7.69
C GLY A 6 2.13 -13.10 7.28
N ALA A 7 1.61 -11.91 7.61
CA ALA A 7 0.23 -11.56 7.28
C ALA A 7 0.01 -11.37 5.77
N ILE A 8 0.99 -10.78 5.08
CA ILE A 8 0.94 -10.60 3.62
C ILE A 8 1.16 -11.95 2.94
N ASP A 9 2.18 -12.71 3.37
CA ASP A 9 2.45 -14.06 2.82
C ASP A 9 1.25 -14.99 2.98
N ALA A 10 0.59 -14.99 4.14
CA ALA A 10 -0.60 -15.80 4.38
C ALA A 10 -1.78 -15.37 3.49
N THR A 11 -1.95 -14.07 3.25
CA THR A 11 -3.01 -13.57 2.37
C THR A 11 -2.75 -13.91 0.90
N LEU A 12 -1.48 -13.83 0.47
CA LEU A 12 -1.06 -14.24 -0.87
C LEU A 12 -1.27 -15.75 -1.06
N ALA A 13 -0.75 -16.58 -0.15
CA ALA A 13 -0.93 -18.03 -0.20
C ALA A 13 -2.41 -18.44 -0.15
N ALA A 14 -3.25 -17.73 0.61
CA ALA A 14 -4.69 -17.97 0.61
C ALA A 14 -5.37 -17.67 -0.74
N ALA A 15 -4.82 -16.76 -1.55
CA ALA A 15 -5.38 -16.39 -2.85
C ALA A 15 -4.95 -17.32 -3.99
N VAL A 16 -3.70 -17.80 -3.98
CA VAL A 16 -3.12 -18.58 -5.09
C VAL A 16 -2.70 -20.01 -4.71
N GLY A 17 -2.87 -20.41 -3.45
CA GLY A 17 -2.36 -21.67 -2.91
C GLY A 17 -0.88 -21.57 -2.49
N ASP A 18 -0.27 -22.71 -2.15
CA ASP A 18 1.11 -22.81 -1.68
C ASP A 18 2.16 -22.88 -2.80
N GLU A 19 1.80 -22.49 -4.03
CA GLU A 19 2.72 -22.46 -5.17
C GLU A 19 3.64 -21.24 -5.09
N PRO A 20 4.96 -21.39 -4.81
CA PRO A 20 5.82 -20.26 -4.50
C PRO A 20 5.96 -19.26 -5.65
N ALA A 21 5.88 -19.74 -6.90
CA ALA A 21 5.96 -18.90 -8.09
C ALA A 21 4.75 -17.95 -8.21
N LEU A 22 3.53 -18.45 -7.95
CA LEU A 22 2.31 -17.64 -8.01
C LEU A 22 2.26 -16.63 -6.86
N ILE A 23 2.75 -17.00 -5.67
CA ILE A 23 2.87 -16.08 -4.53
C ILE A 23 3.80 -14.92 -4.88
N ALA A 24 4.95 -15.22 -5.49
CA ALA A 24 5.91 -14.20 -5.93
C ALA A 24 5.32 -13.27 -7.01
N GLU A 25 4.62 -13.82 -8.00
CA GLU A 25 3.96 -13.03 -9.06
C GLU A 25 2.88 -12.10 -8.48
N LEU A 26 2.02 -12.62 -7.60
CA LEU A 26 0.98 -11.82 -6.97
C LEU A 26 1.56 -10.73 -6.05
N ARG A 27 2.67 -11.03 -5.36
CA ARG A 27 3.42 -10.05 -4.57
C ARG A 27 3.98 -8.92 -5.44
N GLU A 28 4.56 -9.25 -6.59
CA GLU A 28 5.05 -8.24 -7.54
C GLU A 28 3.91 -7.36 -8.06
N ALA A 29 2.78 -7.97 -8.46
CA ALA A 29 1.61 -7.24 -8.93
C ALA A 29 1.01 -6.30 -7.85
N PHE A 30 1.04 -6.73 -6.59
CA PHE A 30 0.66 -5.89 -5.45
C PHE A 30 1.60 -4.70 -5.28
N LEU A 31 2.92 -4.93 -5.28
CA LEU A 31 3.93 -3.87 -5.14
C LEU A 31 3.84 -2.84 -6.28
N GLU A 32 3.67 -3.30 -7.51
CA GLU A 32 3.47 -2.43 -8.68
C GLU A 32 2.20 -1.56 -8.50
N SER A 33 1.12 -2.15 -8.02
CA SER A 33 -0.15 -1.45 -7.78
C SER A 33 -0.05 -0.41 -6.66
N VAL A 34 0.72 -0.71 -5.60
CA VAL A 34 1.05 0.24 -4.53
C VAL A 34 1.83 1.42 -5.09
N GLN A 35 2.87 1.16 -5.89
CA GLN A 35 3.69 2.23 -6.48
C GLN A 35 2.85 3.14 -7.38
N ARG A 36 1.95 2.57 -8.20
CA ARG A 36 1.01 3.36 -9.02
C ARG A 36 0.13 4.28 -8.19
N CYS A 37 -0.36 3.83 -7.03
CA CYS A 37 -1.16 4.69 -6.15
C CYS A 37 -0.33 5.83 -5.55
N ILE A 38 0.93 5.56 -5.15
CA ILE A 38 1.83 6.58 -4.62
C ILE A 38 2.18 7.62 -5.69
N GLU A 39 2.45 7.20 -6.93
CA GLU A 39 2.67 8.12 -8.04
C GLU A 39 1.40 8.95 -8.35
N ALA A 40 0.23 8.33 -8.32
CA ALA A 40 -1.04 9.05 -8.50
C ALA A 40 -1.29 10.10 -7.40
N MET A 41 -0.87 9.82 -6.15
CA MET A 41 -0.88 10.83 -5.09
C MET A 41 0.06 11.99 -5.43
N LYS A 42 1.31 11.70 -5.81
CA LYS A 42 2.31 12.74 -6.16
C LYS A 42 1.85 13.62 -7.32
N SER A 43 1.19 13.04 -8.32
CA SER A 43 0.74 13.73 -9.52
C SER A 43 -0.66 14.37 -9.38
N ALA A 44 -1.31 14.27 -8.23
CA ALA A 44 -2.63 14.85 -8.04
C ALA A 44 -2.55 16.39 -8.09
N ASP A 45 -3.41 17.03 -8.89
CA ASP A 45 -3.42 18.50 -9.01
C ASP A 45 -4.18 19.21 -7.88
N ASN A 46 -4.98 18.46 -7.11
CA ASN A 46 -5.82 19.01 -6.05
C ASN A 46 -5.94 18.06 -4.85
N PRO A 47 -6.38 18.56 -3.68
CA PRO A 47 -6.51 17.76 -2.46
C PRO A 47 -7.46 16.57 -2.59
N ASP A 48 -8.54 16.69 -3.38
CA ASP A 48 -9.51 15.60 -3.57
C ASP A 48 -8.89 14.44 -4.36
N GLY A 49 -8.10 14.74 -5.40
CA GLY A 49 -7.36 13.75 -6.17
C GLY A 49 -6.32 13.04 -5.32
N TRP A 50 -5.61 13.78 -4.47
CA TRP A 50 -4.69 13.22 -3.49
C TRP A 50 -5.40 12.26 -2.53
N ALA A 51 -6.50 12.70 -1.92
CA ALA A 51 -7.27 11.89 -0.98
C ALA A 51 -7.86 10.65 -1.66
N ALA A 52 -8.36 10.77 -2.89
CA ALA A 52 -8.89 9.66 -3.67
C ALA A 52 -7.82 8.61 -4.03
N ALA A 53 -6.59 9.03 -4.33
CA ALA A 53 -5.47 8.12 -4.55
C ALA A 53 -5.01 7.45 -3.23
N ALA A 54 -4.96 8.21 -2.13
CA ALA A 54 -4.64 7.68 -0.81
C ALA A 54 -5.69 6.65 -0.32
N LEU A 55 -6.98 6.88 -0.57
CA LEU A 55 -8.04 5.93 -0.24
C LEU A 55 -7.95 4.64 -1.08
N ARG A 56 -7.55 4.73 -2.35
CA ARG A 56 -7.26 3.55 -3.18
C ARG A 56 -6.10 2.74 -2.61
N LEU A 57 -5.01 3.42 -2.21
CA LEU A 57 -3.88 2.77 -1.55
C LEU A 57 -4.31 2.09 -0.24
N LYS A 58 -5.18 2.73 0.55
CA LYS A 58 -5.73 2.16 1.78
C LYS A 58 -6.51 0.87 1.50
N GLY A 59 -7.41 0.88 0.52
CA GLY A 59 -8.19 -0.30 0.15
C GLY A 59 -7.30 -1.45 -0.33
N LEU A 60 -6.34 -1.16 -1.22
CA LEU A 60 -5.36 -2.12 -1.70
C LEU A 60 -4.55 -2.73 -0.54
N SER A 61 -4.07 -1.90 0.38
CA SER A 61 -3.32 -2.36 1.55
C SER A 61 -4.16 -3.26 2.46
N ALA A 62 -5.46 -2.95 2.60
CA ALA A 62 -6.38 -3.75 3.41
C ALA A 62 -6.59 -5.15 2.82
N SER A 63 -6.71 -5.26 1.50
CA SER A 63 -6.91 -6.55 0.81
C SER A 63 -5.77 -7.55 1.03
N PHE A 64 -4.54 -7.06 1.28
CA PHE A 64 -3.37 -7.90 1.49
C PHE A 64 -2.91 -7.94 2.96
N GLY A 65 -3.69 -7.38 3.91
CA GLY A 65 -3.29 -7.34 5.32
C GLY A 65 -2.07 -6.46 5.61
N ALA A 66 -1.72 -5.52 4.73
CA ALA A 66 -0.60 -4.59 4.89
C ALA A 66 -0.96 -3.45 5.87
N ILE A 67 -1.22 -3.79 7.13
CA ILE A 67 -1.81 -2.89 8.15
C ILE A 67 -1.07 -1.56 8.30
N ARG A 68 0.27 -1.60 8.29
CA ARG A 68 1.08 -0.37 8.42
C ARG A 68 0.90 0.55 7.22
N LEU A 69 0.89 0.00 6.00
CA LEU A 69 0.70 0.77 4.79
C LEU A 69 -0.74 1.33 4.73
N MET A 70 -1.72 0.51 5.12
CA MET A 70 -3.13 0.92 5.24
C MET A 70 -3.30 2.11 6.19
N ALA A 71 -2.65 2.09 7.35
CA ALA A 71 -2.72 3.16 8.33
C ALA A 71 -2.10 4.47 7.79
N LEU A 72 -0.94 4.39 7.14
CA LEU A 72 -0.28 5.55 6.52
C LEU A 72 -1.11 6.13 5.37
N ALA A 73 -1.73 5.27 4.56
CA ALA A 73 -2.63 5.71 3.48
C ALA A 73 -3.88 6.40 4.05
N ASN A 74 -4.42 5.92 5.16
CA ASN A 74 -5.52 6.59 5.86
C ASN A 74 -5.09 7.95 6.43
N GLU A 75 -3.91 8.04 7.01
CA GLU A 75 -3.34 9.32 7.48
C GLU A 75 -3.18 10.31 6.32
N ALA A 76 -2.65 9.86 5.18
CA ALA A 76 -2.52 10.69 3.98
C ALA A 76 -3.88 11.18 3.44
N ALA A 77 -4.91 10.33 3.45
CA ALA A 77 -6.24 10.66 2.95
C ALA A 77 -6.98 11.72 3.79
N ASN A 78 -6.70 11.76 5.10
CA ASN A 78 -7.35 12.67 6.05
C ASN A 78 -6.45 13.86 6.45
N GLY A 79 -5.23 13.90 5.93
CA GLY A 79 -4.20 14.90 6.26
C GLY A 79 -4.07 15.98 5.19
N GLN A 80 -2.97 16.73 5.28
CA GLN A 80 -2.61 17.73 4.27
C GLN A 80 -2.19 17.04 2.96
N ALA A 81 -2.79 17.47 1.84
CA ALA A 81 -2.39 17.02 0.51
C ALA A 81 -0.93 17.37 0.23
N HIS A 82 -0.23 16.48 -0.49
CA HIS A 82 1.17 16.63 -0.87
C HIS A 82 2.15 16.73 0.31
N ASP A 83 1.78 16.21 1.48
CA ASP A 83 2.70 16.15 2.62
C ASP A 83 3.92 15.26 2.28
N GLY A 84 5.09 15.89 2.13
CA GLY A 84 6.33 15.18 1.86
C GLY A 84 6.75 14.21 2.97
N ALA A 85 6.35 14.45 4.22
CA ALA A 85 6.64 13.55 5.33
C ALA A 85 5.84 12.24 5.21
N ILE A 86 4.55 12.31 4.87
CA ILE A 86 3.75 11.10 4.66
C ILE A 86 4.24 10.31 3.45
N LEU A 87 4.64 10.97 2.34
CA LEU A 87 5.25 10.28 1.18
C LEU A 87 6.55 9.55 1.55
N ARG A 88 7.44 10.17 2.33
CA ARG A 88 8.67 9.49 2.78
C ARG A 88 8.37 8.28 3.66
N ARG A 89 7.34 8.37 4.52
CA ARG A 89 6.90 7.25 5.37
C ARG A 89 6.26 6.13 4.56
N LEU A 90 5.48 6.46 3.53
CA LEU A 90 4.89 5.50 2.60
C LEU A 90 5.97 4.71 1.86
N HIS A 91 6.94 5.37 1.21
CA HIS A 91 8.03 4.65 0.53
C HIS A 91 8.81 3.73 1.48
N ARG A 92 9.18 4.23 2.67
CA ARG A 92 9.85 3.39 3.68
C ARG A 92 9.03 2.20 4.17
N ALA A 93 7.70 2.29 4.11
CA ALA A 93 6.84 1.16 4.45
C ALA A 93 6.82 0.14 3.31
N VAL A 94 6.80 0.61 2.05
CA VAL A 94 6.87 -0.23 0.85
C VAL A 94 8.20 -0.97 0.74
N ASP A 95 9.32 -0.30 1.02
CA ASP A 95 10.67 -0.90 1.01
C ASP A 95 10.86 -2.03 2.03
N ARG A 96 9.91 -2.20 2.95
CA ARG A 96 9.94 -3.20 4.03
C ARG A 96 8.85 -4.27 3.86
N LEU A 97 8.19 -4.35 2.71
CA LEU A 97 7.16 -5.35 2.40
C LEU A 97 7.76 -6.68 1.96
#